data_AF-A0A0G0DCG9-F1
#
_entry.id   AF-A0A0G0DCG9-F1
#
_cell.length_a   1.000
_cell.length_b   1.000
_cell.length_c   1.000
_cell.angle_alpha   90.00
_cell.angle_beta   90.00
_cell.angle_gamma   90.00
#
_symmetry.space_group_name_H-M   'P 1'
#
loop_
_entity.id
_entity.type
_entity.pdbx_description
1 polymer ?
#
loop_
_entity_poly.entity_id
_entity_poly.type
_entity_poly.pdbx_seq_one_letter_code
_entity_poly.pdbx_strand_id
1 'polypeptide(L)'
;MTEVQTEQGVQARKIGNVEGLGDIYRIDALPLDRQITVCEAVGIGHPYLPDVSEAARIRLAGVSDNWTRTSIVPVAVKGARTMLTKSPLLMNLIMAGLAVKAHRRGEYLEIPGIYDVVRQIAEQESGKEPEDRTALAVSQEGDFNLTPESEVARFLFERANSAYFGNKTNGTIPFFNLSTDSMGGVANYLWFGDPQYRSDLSCRYGDLGSGSGAFGVRRVSSGEASAENSGYSLTEIARAHSTTIPAVLKDIGLGALGELVTRPLAKGLMEKLRGQ
;
A
#
# COMPACT_ATOMS: atom_id res chain seq x y z
N MET A 1 26.41 5.64 -5.83
CA MET A 1 25.34 5.60 -4.83
C MET A 1 24.65 6.96 -4.88
N THR A 2 23.34 7.02 -5.11
CA THR A 2 22.60 8.28 -5.19
C THR A 2 21.82 8.45 -3.90
N GLU A 3 22.24 9.40 -3.08
CA GLU A 3 21.53 9.82 -1.88
C GLU A 3 20.85 11.15 -2.19
N VAL A 4 19.56 11.23 -1.89
CA VAL A 4 18.83 12.50 -1.97
C VAL A 4 18.61 12.98 -0.54
N GLN A 5 19.32 14.05 -0.19
CA GLN A 5 19.09 14.79 1.05
C GLN A 5 18.09 15.91 0.76
N THR A 6 16.98 15.94 1.50
CA THR A 6 16.14 17.13 1.54
C THR A 6 16.73 18.17 2.48
N GLU A 7 16.29 19.43 2.39
CA GLU A 7 16.68 20.53 3.31
C GLU A 7 16.43 20.20 4.81
N GLN A 8 15.66 19.15 5.09
CA GLN A 8 15.31 18.66 6.43
C GLN A 8 16.16 17.46 6.89
N GLY A 9 17.23 17.11 6.17
CA GLY A 9 18.13 15.99 6.51
C GLY A 9 17.56 14.61 6.21
N VAL A 10 16.44 14.55 5.47
CA VAL A 10 15.74 13.29 5.16
C VAL A 10 16.37 12.60 3.96
N GLN A 11 16.60 11.28 4.06
CA GLN A 11 17.29 10.49 3.04
C GLN A 11 16.38 9.44 2.37
N ALA A 12 16.39 9.45 1.04
CA ALA A 12 16.12 8.25 0.25
C ALA A 12 17.43 7.77 -0.37
N ARG A 13 17.68 6.47 -0.26
CA ARG A 13 18.90 5.84 -0.76
C ARG A 13 18.54 4.73 -1.73
N LYS A 14 19.06 4.81 -2.97
CA LYS A 14 18.95 3.69 -3.92
C LYS A 14 19.68 2.48 -3.33
N ILE A 15 18.96 1.39 -3.11
CA ILE A 15 19.49 0.13 -2.57
C ILE A 15 19.62 -0.98 -3.60
N GLY A 16 19.01 -0.82 -4.78
CA GLY A 16 19.14 -1.79 -5.85
C GLY A 16 18.25 -1.48 -7.04
N ASN A 17 18.12 -2.47 -7.90
CA ASN A 17 17.20 -2.50 -9.03
C ASN A 17 16.64 -3.93 -9.12
N VAL A 18 15.36 -4.05 -9.43
CA VAL A 18 14.71 -5.34 -9.67
C VAL A 18 14.13 -5.33 -11.07
N GLU A 19 14.49 -6.35 -11.85
CA GLU A 19 13.98 -6.52 -13.21
C GLU A 19 12.45 -6.57 -13.23
N GLY A 20 11.86 -5.82 -14.16
CA GLY A 20 10.40 -5.65 -14.26
C GLY A 20 9.74 -4.85 -13.12
N LEU A 21 10.51 -4.22 -12.21
CA LEU A 21 10.01 -3.24 -11.24
C LEU A 21 10.69 -1.88 -11.40
N GLY A 22 12.02 -1.86 -11.48
CA GLY A 22 12.83 -0.65 -11.56
C GLY A 22 13.72 -0.43 -10.34
N ASP A 23 14.06 0.84 -10.10
CA ASP A 23 15.00 1.21 -9.04
C ASP A 23 14.34 1.18 -7.67
N ILE A 24 14.97 0.50 -6.72
CA ILE A 24 14.47 0.35 -5.34
C ILE A 24 15.18 1.35 -4.45
N TYR A 25 14.39 2.16 -3.75
CA TYR A 25 14.88 3.14 -2.78
C TYR A 25 14.44 2.71 -1.38
N ARG A 26 15.36 2.74 -0.43
CA ARG A 26 15.04 2.72 0.99
C ARG A 26 14.73 4.14 1.42
N ILE A 27 13.60 4.29 2.11
CA ILE A 27 13.14 5.53 2.71
C ILE A 27 13.37 5.38 4.21
N ASP A 28 14.12 6.31 4.79
CA ASP A 28 14.46 6.25 6.21
C ASP A 28 13.21 6.38 7.10
N ALA A 29 13.32 5.87 8.33
CA ALA A 29 12.22 5.66 9.27
C ALA A 29 11.57 6.98 9.72
N LEU A 30 10.63 7.46 8.92
CA LEU A 30 9.87 8.67 9.16
C LEU A 30 8.37 8.38 9.28
N PRO A 31 7.58 9.32 9.81
CA PRO A 31 6.14 9.26 9.67
C PRO A 31 5.69 9.17 8.21
N LEU A 32 4.57 8.48 7.94
CA LEU A 32 4.09 8.19 6.58
C LEU A 32 3.97 9.44 5.69
N ASP A 33 3.41 10.52 6.23
CA ASP A 33 3.26 11.80 5.53
C ASP A 33 4.60 12.33 5.01
N ARG A 34 5.67 12.19 5.82
CA ARG A 34 7.03 12.56 5.41
C ARG A 34 7.64 11.59 4.41
N GLN A 35 7.38 10.29 4.54
CA GLN A 35 7.84 9.30 3.54
C GLN A 35 7.30 9.63 2.14
N ILE A 36 6.03 10.04 2.04
CA ILE A 36 5.40 10.45 0.77
C ILE A 36 6.17 11.63 0.14
N THR A 37 6.50 12.67 0.91
CA THR A 37 7.28 13.82 0.42
C THR A 37 8.64 13.40 -0.14
N VAL A 38 9.30 12.42 0.50
CA VAL A 38 10.60 11.90 0.04
C VAL A 38 10.46 11.14 -1.28
N CYS A 39 9.44 10.29 -1.37
CA CYS A 39 9.16 9.55 -2.59
C CYS A 39 8.94 10.49 -3.78
N GLU A 40 8.15 11.56 -3.60
CA GLU A 40 7.95 12.58 -4.62
C GLU A 40 9.27 13.24 -5.05
N ALA A 41 10.12 13.61 -4.09
CA ALA A 41 11.39 14.27 -4.35
C ALA A 41 12.37 13.42 -5.19
N VAL A 42 12.32 12.09 -5.05
CA VAL A 42 13.15 11.17 -5.85
C VAL A 42 12.44 10.61 -7.09
N GLY A 43 11.23 11.11 -7.38
CA GLY A 43 10.45 10.76 -8.57
C GLY A 43 9.76 9.40 -8.49
N ILE A 44 9.54 8.86 -7.29
CA ILE A 44 8.68 7.68 -7.10
C ILE A 44 7.23 8.14 -7.26
N GLY A 45 6.55 7.53 -8.22
CA GLY A 45 5.13 7.78 -8.48
C GLY A 45 4.24 7.00 -7.52
N HIS A 46 3.00 7.48 -7.37
CA HIS A 46 1.96 6.80 -6.62
C HIS A 46 1.62 5.40 -7.21
N PRO A 47 1.39 4.36 -6.39
CA PRO A 47 1.51 4.36 -4.93
C PRO A 47 2.98 4.41 -4.49
N TYR A 48 3.29 5.34 -3.58
CA TYR A 48 4.66 5.62 -3.10
C TYR A 48 5.32 4.47 -2.31
N LEU A 49 4.53 3.50 -1.84
CA LEU A 49 4.96 2.30 -1.12
C LEU A 49 4.70 1.08 -2.01
N PRO A 50 5.54 0.04 -1.95
CA PRO A 50 5.29 -1.20 -2.67
C PRO A 50 4.07 -1.93 -2.11
N ASP A 51 3.37 -2.69 -2.94
CA ASP A 51 2.45 -3.72 -2.44
C ASP A 51 3.21 -4.95 -1.91
N VAL A 52 2.47 -5.97 -1.44
CA VAL A 52 3.08 -7.20 -0.90
C VAL A 52 3.80 -8.01 -1.99
N SER A 53 3.26 -8.05 -3.20
CA SER A 53 3.85 -8.74 -4.35
C SER A 53 5.19 -8.09 -4.76
N GLU A 54 5.25 -6.77 -4.81
CA GLU A 54 6.47 -6.01 -5.09
C GLU A 54 7.50 -6.21 -3.98
N ALA A 55 7.09 -6.14 -2.71
CA ALA A 55 7.98 -6.43 -1.59
C ALA A 55 8.53 -7.87 -1.62
N ALA A 56 7.70 -8.85 -2.00
CA ALA A 56 8.11 -10.23 -2.19
C ALA A 56 9.15 -10.38 -3.32
N ARG A 57 8.94 -9.70 -4.46
CA ARG A 57 9.90 -9.68 -5.58
C ARG A 57 11.24 -9.05 -5.20
N ILE A 58 11.23 -7.93 -4.46
CA ILE A 58 12.44 -7.27 -3.94
C ILE A 58 13.27 -8.24 -3.07
N ARG A 59 12.60 -9.03 -2.23
CA ARG A 59 13.22 -10.04 -1.37
C ARG A 59 13.74 -11.24 -2.15
N LEU A 60 12.97 -11.74 -3.12
CA LEU A 60 13.40 -12.82 -4.02
C LEU A 60 14.66 -12.43 -4.80
N ALA A 61 14.78 -11.17 -5.21
CA ALA A 61 15.97 -10.64 -5.85
C ALA A 61 17.16 -10.38 -4.89
N GLY A 62 17.00 -10.58 -3.58
CA GLY A 62 18.06 -10.36 -2.59
C GLY A 62 18.41 -8.89 -2.36
N VAL A 63 17.54 -7.94 -2.77
CA VAL A 63 17.81 -6.50 -2.64
C VAL A 63 17.55 -6.00 -1.22
N SER A 64 16.54 -6.53 -0.54
CA SER A 64 16.32 -6.25 0.88
C SER A 64 15.47 -7.30 1.56
N ASP A 65 15.82 -7.63 2.81
CA ASP A 65 15.06 -8.51 3.69
C ASP A 65 14.38 -7.75 4.84
N ASN A 66 14.48 -6.42 4.90
CA ASN A 66 13.91 -5.70 6.05
C ASN A 66 12.38 -5.77 6.10
N TRP A 67 11.85 -5.55 7.31
CA TRP A 67 10.46 -5.19 7.55
C TRP A 67 10.08 -3.98 6.69
N THR A 68 8.93 -4.06 6.01
CA THR A 68 8.41 -2.96 5.20
C THR A 68 6.92 -2.78 5.41
N ARG A 69 6.49 -1.52 5.40
CA ARG A 69 5.10 -1.17 5.19
C ARG A 69 4.75 -1.41 3.72
N THR A 70 3.53 -1.87 3.45
CA THR A 70 3.03 -2.07 2.09
C THR A 70 1.87 -1.13 1.78
N SER A 71 1.54 -0.94 0.52
CA SER A 71 0.44 -0.09 0.07
C SER A 71 -0.95 -0.69 0.27
N ILE A 72 -1.05 -1.97 0.67
CA ILE A 72 -2.31 -2.64 0.98
C ILE A 72 -2.91 -2.05 2.26
N VAL A 73 -4.18 -1.69 2.19
CA VAL A 73 -4.93 -1.08 3.28
C VAL A 73 -5.97 -2.05 3.81
N PRO A 74 -5.79 -2.59 5.04
CA PRO A 74 -6.85 -3.27 5.76
C PRO A 74 -7.88 -2.26 6.27
N VAL A 75 -9.15 -2.60 6.13
CA VAL A 75 -10.30 -1.84 6.60
C VAL A 75 -11.18 -2.74 7.45
N ALA A 76 -11.55 -2.30 8.65
CA ALA A 76 -12.39 -3.09 9.55
C ALA A 76 -13.47 -2.23 10.22
N VAL A 77 -14.55 -2.88 10.64
CA VAL A 77 -15.61 -2.32 11.50
C VAL A 77 -16.03 -3.40 12.49
N LYS A 78 -16.54 -2.99 13.65
CA LYS A 78 -16.98 -3.90 14.70
C LYS A 78 -17.97 -4.95 14.18
N GLY A 79 -17.69 -6.21 14.47
CA GLY A 79 -18.57 -7.34 14.15
C GLY A 79 -18.59 -7.75 12.68
N ALA A 80 -17.68 -7.24 11.86
CA ALA A 80 -17.57 -7.59 10.45
C ALA A 80 -16.17 -8.11 10.10
N ARG A 81 -16.06 -8.80 8.96
CA ARG A 81 -14.78 -9.32 8.46
C ARG A 81 -13.88 -8.18 8.02
N THR A 82 -12.58 -8.29 8.27
CA THR A 82 -11.61 -7.34 7.71
C THR A 82 -11.67 -7.39 6.19
N MET A 83 -11.70 -6.21 5.58
CA MET A 83 -11.56 -6.03 4.16
C MET A 83 -10.11 -5.66 3.84
N LEU A 84 -9.54 -6.22 2.79
CA LEU A 84 -8.28 -5.78 2.22
C LEU A 84 -8.58 -5.02 0.95
N THR A 85 -7.94 -3.88 0.76
CA THR A 85 -7.93 -3.20 -0.52
C THR A 85 -6.52 -2.89 -0.96
N LYS A 86 -6.27 -3.12 -2.24
CA LYS A 86 -5.07 -2.64 -2.94
C LYS A 86 -5.17 -1.13 -3.23
N SER A 87 -6.33 -0.52 -2.98
CA SER A 87 -6.53 0.92 -3.08
C SER A 87 -5.75 1.66 -1.97
N PRO A 88 -4.86 2.59 -2.34
CA PRO A 88 -3.94 3.24 -1.42
C PRO A 88 -4.58 4.43 -0.67
N LEU A 89 -5.57 4.16 0.19
CA LEU A 89 -6.45 5.17 0.83
C LEU A 89 -5.70 6.29 1.60
N LEU A 90 -4.54 5.98 2.19
CA LEU A 90 -3.76 6.94 2.98
C LEU A 90 -2.52 7.46 2.23
N MET A 91 -2.41 7.23 0.92
CA MET A 91 -1.23 7.62 0.12
C MET A 91 -1.30 9.03 -0.45
N ASN A 92 -2.32 9.83 -0.11
CA ASN A 92 -2.25 11.28 -0.27
C ASN A 92 -1.77 11.93 1.04
N LEU A 93 -1.02 13.01 0.92
CA LEU A 93 -0.36 13.67 2.05
C LEU A 93 -1.33 14.09 3.17
N ILE A 94 -2.55 14.49 2.83
CA ILE A 94 -3.57 14.92 3.80
C ILE A 94 -4.05 13.73 4.64
N MET A 95 -4.49 12.65 3.99
CA MET A 95 -4.95 11.43 4.67
C MET A 95 -3.83 10.76 5.45
N ALA A 96 -2.60 10.74 4.90
CA ALA A 96 -1.42 10.29 5.63
C ALA A 96 -1.21 11.10 6.92
N GLY A 97 -1.32 12.43 6.85
CA GLY A 97 -1.19 13.31 8.02
C GLY A 97 -2.30 13.10 9.05
N LEU A 98 -3.54 12.84 8.61
CA LEU A 98 -4.64 12.49 9.52
C LEU A 98 -4.39 11.14 10.20
N ALA A 99 -3.95 10.14 9.46
CA ALA A 99 -3.60 8.84 10.01
C ALA A 99 -2.44 8.95 11.02
N VAL A 100 -1.35 9.63 10.67
CA VAL A 100 -0.23 9.88 11.60
C VAL A 100 -0.71 10.57 12.89
N LYS A 101 -1.64 11.53 12.81
CA LYS A 101 -2.21 12.19 13.99
C LYS A 101 -3.07 11.27 14.85
N ALA A 102 -3.95 10.46 14.25
CA ALA A 102 -4.77 9.50 14.99
C ALA A 102 -3.87 8.47 15.71
N HIS A 103 -2.87 7.95 15.01
CA HIS A 103 -1.95 6.95 15.55
C HIS A 103 -1.08 7.50 16.68
N ARG A 104 -0.70 8.79 16.65
CA ARG A 104 -0.04 9.45 17.79
C ARG A 104 -0.90 9.50 19.06
N ARG A 105 -2.22 9.31 18.94
CA ARG A 105 -3.15 9.18 20.07
C ARG A 105 -3.47 7.73 20.43
N GLY A 106 -2.84 6.75 19.77
CA GLY A 106 -3.13 5.33 19.96
C GLY A 106 -4.40 4.86 19.24
N GLU A 107 -4.89 5.63 18.27
CA GLU A 107 -6.12 5.35 17.53
C GLU A 107 -5.80 4.99 16.07
N TYR A 108 -6.61 4.13 15.45
CA TYR A 108 -6.62 4.00 14.00
C TYR A 108 -7.33 5.20 13.36
N LEU A 109 -7.02 5.49 12.11
CA LEU A 109 -7.83 6.46 11.37
C LEU A 109 -9.20 5.87 11.07
N GLU A 110 -10.24 6.53 11.56
CA GLU A 110 -11.63 6.24 11.17
C GLU A 110 -12.02 7.05 9.93
N ILE A 111 -12.55 6.37 8.92
CA ILE A 111 -13.10 6.97 7.71
C ILE A 111 -14.54 6.47 7.57
N PRO A 112 -15.55 7.32 7.81
CA PRO A 112 -16.94 6.91 7.69
C PRO A 112 -17.28 6.39 6.29
N GLY A 113 -18.07 5.31 6.20
CA GLY A 113 -18.53 4.72 4.94
C GLY A 113 -17.48 3.92 4.15
N ILE A 114 -16.19 4.00 4.49
CA ILE A 114 -15.13 3.35 3.70
C ILE A 114 -15.29 1.83 3.66
N TYR A 115 -15.74 1.22 4.76
CA TYR A 115 -15.94 -0.22 4.86
C TYR A 115 -16.96 -0.70 3.84
N ASP A 116 -18.10 -0.02 3.72
CA ASP A 116 -19.15 -0.38 2.77
C ASP A 116 -18.70 -0.24 1.32
N VAL A 117 -17.92 0.80 1.01
CA VAL A 117 -17.34 0.98 -0.33
C VAL A 117 -16.42 -0.19 -0.67
N VAL A 118 -15.49 -0.55 0.22
CA VAL A 118 -14.55 -1.66 -0.04
C VAL A 118 -15.29 -3.00 -0.10
N ARG A 119 -16.29 -3.21 0.76
CA ARG A 119 -17.17 -4.39 0.73
C ARG A 119 -17.91 -4.51 -0.61
N GLN A 120 -18.52 -3.44 -1.09
CA GLN A 120 -19.25 -3.43 -2.36
C GLN A 120 -18.32 -3.77 -3.54
N ILE A 121 -17.10 -3.24 -3.55
CA ILE A 121 -16.10 -3.58 -4.58
C ILE A 121 -15.77 -5.08 -4.52
N ALA A 122 -15.50 -5.62 -3.33
CA ALA A 122 -15.19 -7.04 -3.17
C ALA A 122 -16.36 -7.95 -3.61
N GLU A 123 -17.60 -7.55 -3.33
CA GLU A 123 -18.81 -8.27 -3.77
C GLU A 123 -18.98 -8.22 -5.30
N GLN A 124 -18.74 -7.08 -5.93
CA GLN A 124 -18.79 -6.93 -7.39
C GLN A 124 -17.71 -7.75 -8.10
N GLU A 125 -16.60 -8.01 -7.43
CA GLU A 125 -15.45 -8.73 -7.99
C GLU A 125 -15.36 -10.20 -7.55
N SER A 126 -16.38 -10.73 -6.87
CA SER A 126 -16.37 -12.09 -6.31
C SER A 126 -16.20 -13.19 -7.38
N GLY A 127 -16.56 -12.91 -8.63
CA GLY A 127 -16.39 -13.82 -9.76
C GLY A 127 -15.01 -13.78 -10.43
N LYS A 128 -14.12 -12.86 -10.03
CA LYS A 128 -12.74 -12.77 -10.55
C LYS A 128 -11.80 -13.66 -9.74
N GLU A 129 -10.69 -14.05 -10.35
CA GLU A 129 -9.59 -14.68 -9.61
C GLU A 129 -9.03 -13.71 -8.55
N PRO A 130 -8.58 -14.20 -7.38
CA PRO A 130 -8.17 -13.34 -6.27
C PRO A 130 -7.08 -12.32 -6.63
N GLU A 131 -6.08 -12.73 -7.40
CA GLU A 131 -5.00 -11.87 -7.89
C GLU A 131 -5.51 -10.68 -8.74
N ASP A 132 -6.64 -10.82 -9.42
CA ASP A 132 -7.22 -9.79 -10.29
C ASP A 132 -8.21 -8.87 -9.59
N ARG A 133 -8.42 -9.06 -8.27
CA ARG A 133 -9.32 -8.23 -7.46
C ARG A 133 -8.61 -7.00 -6.93
N THR A 134 -9.39 -5.96 -6.71
CA THR A 134 -8.98 -4.70 -6.08
C THR A 134 -9.34 -4.66 -4.59
N ALA A 135 -10.34 -5.46 -4.18
CA ALA A 135 -10.71 -5.66 -2.80
C ALA A 135 -11.06 -7.13 -2.50
N LEU A 136 -10.82 -7.54 -1.26
CA LEU A 136 -11.08 -8.90 -0.78
C LEU A 136 -11.61 -8.87 0.65
N ALA A 137 -12.69 -9.60 0.93
CA ALA A 137 -13.08 -9.90 2.30
C ALA A 137 -12.21 -11.04 2.85
N VAL A 138 -11.52 -10.81 3.96
CA VAL A 138 -10.74 -11.87 4.61
C VAL A 138 -11.68 -12.96 5.09
N SER A 139 -11.50 -14.18 4.59
CA SER A 139 -12.43 -15.29 4.80
C SER A 139 -12.42 -15.84 6.22
N GLN A 140 -11.32 -15.67 6.96
CA GLN A 140 -11.11 -16.18 8.31
C GLN A 140 -11.13 -15.05 9.35
N GLU A 141 -11.74 -15.33 10.50
CA GLU A 141 -11.70 -14.44 11.67
C GLU A 141 -10.45 -14.72 12.51
N GLY A 142 -9.98 -13.70 13.24
CA GLY A 142 -8.78 -13.81 14.07
C GLY A 142 -7.50 -13.94 13.25
N ASP A 143 -6.42 -14.36 13.92
CA ASP A 143 -5.12 -14.60 13.28
C ASP A 143 -5.07 -16.00 12.70
N PHE A 144 -4.46 -16.14 11.53
CA PHE A 144 -4.37 -17.42 10.82
C PHE A 144 -3.11 -17.49 9.97
N ASN A 145 -2.77 -18.69 9.49
CA ASN A 145 -1.66 -18.88 8.57
C ASN A 145 -2.16 -18.87 7.12
N LEU A 146 -1.50 -18.06 6.29
CA LEU A 146 -1.64 -18.14 4.84
C LEU A 146 -0.92 -19.37 4.32
N THR A 147 -1.54 -20.05 3.37
CA THR A 147 -0.93 -21.07 2.51
C THR A 147 -0.91 -20.54 1.07
N PRO A 148 -0.07 -21.08 0.17
CA PRO A 148 -0.01 -20.59 -1.21
C PRO A 148 -1.35 -20.72 -1.95
N GLU A 149 -2.22 -21.66 -1.56
CA GLU A 149 -3.55 -21.85 -2.14
C GLU A 149 -4.62 -20.92 -1.56
N SER A 150 -4.33 -20.29 -0.41
CA SER A 150 -5.30 -19.43 0.24
C SER A 150 -5.62 -18.20 -0.62
N GLU A 151 -6.91 -17.86 -0.68
CA GLU A 151 -7.42 -16.72 -1.45
C GLU A 151 -6.72 -15.40 -1.09
N VAL A 152 -6.46 -15.20 0.22
CA VAL A 152 -5.76 -14.03 0.74
C VAL A 152 -4.30 -14.00 0.27
N ALA A 153 -3.59 -15.14 0.26
CA ALA A 153 -2.23 -15.19 -0.28
C ALA A 153 -2.19 -14.86 -1.77
N ARG A 154 -3.09 -15.47 -2.57
CA ARG A 154 -3.19 -15.19 -4.00
C ARG A 154 -3.48 -13.72 -4.29
N PHE A 155 -4.39 -13.12 -3.53
CA PHE A 155 -4.70 -11.68 -3.63
C PHE A 155 -3.50 -10.78 -3.29
N LEU A 156 -2.75 -11.10 -2.23
CA LEU A 156 -1.65 -10.25 -1.75
C LEU A 156 -0.35 -10.42 -2.54
N PHE A 157 0.02 -11.66 -2.85
CA PHE A 157 1.31 -11.98 -3.47
C PHE A 157 1.24 -12.08 -4.98
N GLU A 158 0.04 -12.21 -5.56
CA GLU A 158 -0.18 -12.27 -7.01
C GLU A 158 0.83 -13.21 -7.70
N ARG A 159 1.57 -12.70 -8.69
CA ARG A 159 2.58 -13.44 -9.45
C ARG A 159 3.77 -13.92 -8.61
N ALA A 160 4.05 -13.26 -7.49
CA ALA A 160 5.14 -13.65 -6.60
C ALA A 160 4.76 -14.83 -5.68
N ASN A 161 3.49 -15.21 -5.60
CA ASN A 161 2.96 -16.16 -4.60
C ASN A 161 3.73 -17.49 -4.55
N SER A 162 3.72 -18.25 -5.65
CA SER A 162 4.38 -19.57 -5.69
C SER A 162 5.87 -19.49 -5.38
N ALA A 163 6.59 -18.57 -6.03
CA ALA A 163 8.02 -18.40 -5.85
C ALA A 163 8.39 -17.94 -4.43
N TYR A 164 7.60 -17.04 -3.84
CA TYR A 164 7.87 -16.53 -2.50
C TYR A 164 7.63 -17.62 -1.44
N PHE A 165 6.51 -18.34 -1.52
CA PHE A 165 6.24 -19.44 -0.60
C PHE A 165 7.29 -20.56 -0.72
N GLY A 166 7.73 -20.89 -1.93
CA GLY A 166 8.73 -21.94 -2.16
C GLY A 166 10.17 -21.59 -1.78
N ASN A 167 10.57 -20.30 -1.82
CA ASN A 167 11.97 -19.90 -1.64
C ASN A 167 12.25 -19.08 -0.36
N LYS A 168 11.23 -18.43 0.23
CA LYS A 168 11.41 -17.49 1.35
C LYS A 168 10.59 -17.84 2.58
N THR A 169 9.84 -18.94 2.54
CA THR A 169 8.99 -19.38 3.65
C THR A 169 9.05 -20.90 3.81
N ASN A 170 8.54 -21.40 4.93
CA ASN A 170 8.34 -22.84 5.15
C ASN A 170 6.95 -23.31 4.68
N GLY A 171 6.43 -22.71 3.60
CA GLY A 171 5.10 -23.01 3.04
C GLY A 171 3.92 -22.32 3.73
N THR A 172 4.15 -21.55 4.80
CA THR A 172 3.12 -20.75 5.47
C THR A 172 3.63 -19.37 5.89
N ILE A 173 2.72 -18.41 6.00
CA ILE A 173 2.98 -17.05 6.49
C ILE A 173 1.93 -16.68 7.54
N PRO A 174 2.30 -16.35 8.79
CA PRO A 174 1.36 -15.83 9.77
C PRO A 174 0.73 -14.52 9.31
N PHE A 175 -0.60 -14.42 9.39
CA PHE A 175 -1.38 -13.23 9.09
C PHE A 175 -2.11 -12.75 10.35
N PHE A 176 -1.79 -11.54 10.80
CA PHE A 176 -2.36 -10.92 11.98
C PHE A 176 -3.45 -9.92 11.61
N ASN A 177 -4.70 -10.27 11.91
CA ASN A 177 -5.88 -9.59 11.37
C ASN A 177 -6.20 -8.29 12.12
N LEU A 178 -6.73 -7.26 11.44
CA LEU A 178 -7.05 -5.99 12.08
C LEU A 178 -8.20 -6.15 13.08
N SER A 179 -7.93 -5.97 14.37
CA SER A 179 -8.96 -5.97 15.41
C SER A 179 -9.46 -4.55 15.68
N THR A 180 -10.77 -4.35 15.70
CA THR A 180 -11.38 -3.05 16.01
C THR A 180 -12.71 -3.22 16.75
N ASP A 181 -12.94 -2.32 17.72
CA ASP A 181 -14.24 -2.14 18.37
C ASP A 181 -14.99 -0.92 17.83
N SER A 182 -14.46 -0.25 16.80
CA SER A 182 -15.07 0.94 16.22
C SER A 182 -16.30 0.61 15.37
N MET A 183 -17.35 1.41 15.53
CA MET A 183 -18.51 1.40 14.63
C MET A 183 -18.24 2.17 13.33
N GLY A 184 -17.16 2.97 13.28
CA GLY A 184 -16.64 3.59 12.08
C GLY A 184 -15.63 2.68 11.38
N GLY A 185 -15.54 2.75 10.05
CA GLY A 185 -14.54 1.99 9.29
C GLY A 185 -13.14 2.47 9.63
N VAL A 186 -12.35 1.65 10.30
CA VAL A 186 -10.93 1.95 10.59
C VAL A 186 -10.06 1.51 9.42
N ALA A 187 -9.03 2.27 9.09
CA ALA A 187 -8.04 1.95 8.06
C ALA A 187 -6.60 1.96 8.62
N ASN A 188 -5.78 1.02 8.17
CA ASN A 188 -4.34 0.94 8.49
C ASN A 188 -3.52 0.49 7.27
N TYR A 189 -2.20 0.35 7.40
CA TYR A 189 -1.38 -0.35 6.40
C TYR A 189 -0.96 -1.74 6.85
N LEU A 190 -0.91 -2.64 5.88
CA LEU A 190 -0.36 -3.97 6.07
C LEU A 190 1.18 -3.92 6.13
N TRP A 191 1.75 -4.55 7.16
CA TRP A 191 3.19 -4.72 7.35
C TRP A 191 3.65 -6.08 6.89
N PHE A 192 4.85 -6.16 6.32
CA PHE A 192 5.46 -7.40 5.86
C PHE A 192 6.84 -7.61 6.49
N GLY A 193 6.99 -8.66 7.29
CA GLY A 193 8.16 -8.94 8.14
C GLY A 193 9.38 -9.54 7.44
N ASP A 194 10.51 -9.61 8.15
CA ASP A 194 11.83 -10.03 7.64
C ASP A 194 11.98 -11.57 7.51
N PRO A 195 12.26 -12.10 6.30
CA PRO A 195 12.41 -13.54 6.08
C PRO A 195 13.56 -14.21 6.86
N GLN A 196 14.56 -13.46 7.36
CA GLN A 196 15.66 -14.02 8.17
C GLN A 196 15.20 -14.48 9.55
N TYR A 197 14.19 -13.82 10.13
CA TYR A 197 13.62 -14.18 11.43
C TYR A 197 12.27 -14.86 11.29
N ARG A 198 11.36 -14.28 10.50
CA ARG A 198 10.06 -14.84 10.10
C ARG A 198 9.37 -13.94 9.07
N SER A 199 8.83 -14.54 8.02
CA SER A 199 7.91 -13.86 7.11
C SER A 199 6.50 -13.85 7.72
N ASP A 200 6.05 -12.70 8.23
CA ASP A 200 4.69 -12.50 8.74
C ASP A 200 4.03 -11.26 8.11
N LEU A 201 2.70 -11.21 8.15
CA LEU A 201 1.88 -10.12 7.65
C LEU A 201 1.03 -9.57 8.79
N SER A 202 1.14 -8.27 9.08
CA SER A 202 0.42 -7.67 10.21
C SER A 202 -0.44 -6.47 9.82
N CYS A 203 -1.73 -6.56 10.10
CA CYS A 203 -2.69 -5.47 10.01
C CYS A 203 -2.85 -4.70 11.34
N ARG A 204 -2.44 -5.29 12.48
CA ARG A 204 -2.75 -4.83 13.86
C ARG A 204 -1.83 -3.74 14.41
N TYR A 205 -0.71 -3.49 13.76
CA TYR A 205 0.28 -2.58 14.31
C TYR A 205 0.11 -1.20 13.67
N GLY A 206 -0.28 -0.25 14.51
CA GLY A 206 -0.50 1.15 14.15
C GLY A 206 0.78 1.98 14.15
N ASP A 207 1.93 1.41 13.82
CA ASP A 207 3.15 2.22 13.78
C ASP A 207 3.23 3.06 12.50
N LEU A 208 2.65 4.26 12.53
CA LEU A 208 2.84 5.25 11.46
C LEU A 208 3.93 6.28 11.81
N GLY A 209 4.66 6.09 12.92
CA GLY A 209 5.51 7.10 13.54
C GLY A 209 7.02 6.79 13.57
N SER A 210 7.42 5.52 13.69
CA SER A 210 8.82 5.05 13.59
C SER A 210 8.94 3.54 13.90
N GLY A 211 9.62 2.77 13.04
CA GLY A 211 10.09 1.44 13.46
C GLY A 211 10.76 0.56 12.41
N SER A 212 10.34 0.64 11.15
CA SER A 212 10.90 -0.24 10.12
C SER A 212 10.94 0.42 8.75
N GLY A 213 12.04 0.20 8.01
CA GLY A 213 12.32 0.88 6.75
C GLY A 213 11.18 0.70 5.74
N ALA A 214 10.81 1.78 5.05
CA ALA A 214 9.92 1.67 3.90
C ALA A 214 10.74 1.54 2.63
N PHE A 215 10.19 0.88 1.62
CA PHE A 215 10.71 0.97 0.26
C PHE A 215 9.81 1.85 -0.59
N GLY A 216 10.39 2.39 -1.64
CA GLY A 216 9.66 2.95 -2.75
C GLY A 216 10.32 2.54 -4.06
N VAL A 217 9.48 2.33 -5.08
CA VAL A 217 9.92 1.82 -6.38
C VAL A 217 9.84 2.94 -7.40
N ARG A 218 10.99 3.37 -7.92
CA ARG A 218 11.03 4.28 -9.06
C ARG A 218 11.02 3.46 -10.34
N ARG A 219 9.82 3.27 -10.88
CA ARG A 219 9.59 2.59 -12.16
C ARG A 219 10.25 3.41 -13.28
N VAL A 220 11.15 2.78 -14.03
CA VAL A 220 11.86 3.41 -15.15
C VAL A 220 11.20 2.99 -16.44
N SER A 221 10.74 3.96 -17.24
CA SER A 221 9.96 3.74 -18.46
C SER A 221 10.81 3.42 -19.71
N SER A 222 12.13 3.29 -19.58
CA SER A 222 13.05 3.10 -20.71
C SER A 222 13.73 1.72 -20.65
N GLY A 223 13.20 0.78 -21.41
CA GLY A 223 13.62 -0.61 -21.52
C GLY A 223 12.38 -1.49 -21.50
N GLU A 224 12.40 -2.65 -22.16
CA GLU A 224 11.26 -3.60 -22.26
C GLU A 224 10.64 -3.99 -20.89
N ALA A 225 11.29 -3.65 -19.78
CA ALA A 225 10.79 -3.69 -18.41
C ALA A 225 9.75 -2.61 -18.03
N SER A 226 9.38 -1.73 -18.96
CA SER A 226 8.36 -0.69 -18.75
C SER A 226 6.96 -1.30 -18.76
N ALA A 227 6.40 -1.47 -17.57
CA ALA A 227 4.97 -1.75 -17.33
C ALA A 227 4.48 -3.19 -17.60
N GLU A 228 5.19 -4.20 -17.08
CA GLU A 228 4.46 -5.41 -16.68
C GLU A 228 3.58 -5.07 -15.47
N ASN A 229 2.37 -4.61 -15.77
CA ASN A 229 1.25 -4.26 -14.87
C ASN A 229 1.43 -4.79 -13.43
N SER A 230 2.01 -3.97 -12.54
CA SER A 230 1.40 -3.80 -11.22
C SER A 230 -0.06 -3.45 -11.52
N GLY A 231 -1.05 -4.22 -11.06
CA GLY A 231 -2.47 -4.27 -11.50
C GLY A 231 -3.29 -2.96 -11.45
N TYR A 232 -2.68 -1.88 -11.89
CA TYR A 232 -3.07 -0.49 -11.87
C TYR A 232 -2.34 0.20 -13.01
N SER A 233 -3.02 0.36 -14.13
CA SER A 233 -2.65 1.42 -15.06
C SER A 233 -2.70 2.76 -14.32
N LEU A 234 -1.83 3.71 -14.67
CA LEU A 234 -1.93 5.10 -14.20
C LEU A 234 -3.36 5.67 -14.37
N THR A 235 -4.12 5.14 -15.33
CA THR A 235 -5.53 5.41 -15.61
C THR A 235 -6.49 4.87 -14.54
N GLU A 236 -6.25 3.69 -13.97
CA GLU A 236 -7.05 3.11 -12.88
C GLU A 236 -6.79 3.82 -11.54
N ILE A 237 -5.53 4.23 -11.31
CA ILE A 237 -5.14 5.08 -10.18
C ILE A 237 -5.82 6.45 -10.30
N ALA A 238 -5.79 7.05 -11.50
CA ALA A 238 -6.50 8.29 -11.78
C ALA A 238 -8.03 8.13 -11.65
N ARG A 239 -8.60 6.96 -12.00
CA ARG A 239 -10.04 6.68 -11.80
C ARG A 239 -10.40 6.55 -10.33
N ALA A 240 -9.67 5.77 -9.53
CA ALA A 240 -9.91 5.64 -8.09
C ALA A 240 -9.86 7.01 -7.37
N HIS A 241 -8.93 7.87 -7.79
CA HIS A 241 -8.82 9.25 -7.29
C HIS A 241 -9.84 10.24 -7.84
N SER A 242 -10.36 10.04 -9.06
CA SER A 242 -11.31 10.98 -9.68
C SER A 242 -12.77 10.67 -9.36
N THR A 243 -13.11 9.46 -8.93
CA THR A 243 -14.51 9.10 -8.62
C THR A 243 -14.74 8.64 -7.19
N THR A 244 -13.88 7.80 -6.60
CA THR A 244 -14.19 7.13 -5.31
C THR A 244 -13.86 8.01 -4.11
N ILE A 245 -12.63 8.54 -4.05
CA ILE A 245 -12.20 9.36 -2.90
C ILE A 245 -12.96 10.70 -2.83
N PRO A 246 -13.20 11.44 -3.93
CA PRO A 246 -14.00 12.67 -3.89
C PRO A 246 -15.46 12.42 -3.51
N ALA A 247 -16.07 11.31 -3.94
CA ALA A 247 -17.43 10.94 -3.55
C ALA A 247 -17.52 10.66 -2.04
N VAL A 248 -16.61 9.83 -1.51
CA VAL A 248 -16.53 9.56 -0.06
C VAL A 248 -16.30 10.84 0.73
N LEU A 249 -15.37 11.70 0.30
CA LEU A 249 -15.09 12.99 0.97
C LEU A 249 -16.28 13.94 0.92
N LYS A 250 -17.03 13.97 -0.19
CA LYS A 250 -18.23 14.79 -0.33
C LYS A 250 -19.36 14.29 0.58
N ASP A 251 -19.56 12.98 0.63
CA ASP A 251 -20.63 12.35 1.42
C ASP A 251 -20.40 12.48 2.93
N ILE A 252 -19.15 12.62 3.39
CA ILE A 252 -18.80 12.83 4.80
C ILE A 252 -18.62 14.32 5.20
N GLY A 253 -19.10 15.26 4.36
CA GLY A 253 -19.04 16.70 4.64
C GLY A 253 -17.64 17.34 4.48
N LEU A 254 -16.70 16.62 3.90
CA LEU A 254 -15.32 17.04 3.61
C LEU A 254 -15.10 17.29 2.11
N GLY A 255 -16.15 17.61 1.35
CA GLY A 255 -16.10 17.75 -0.11
C GLY A 255 -15.05 18.74 -0.63
N ALA A 256 -14.74 19.78 0.15
CA ALA A 256 -13.68 20.74 -0.15
C ALA A 256 -12.26 20.10 -0.20
N LEU A 257 -12.05 18.97 0.48
CA LEU A 257 -10.80 18.20 0.41
C LEU A 257 -10.74 17.31 -0.84
N GLY A 258 -11.88 16.93 -1.44
CA GLY A 258 -11.93 16.15 -2.68
C GLY A 258 -11.31 16.88 -3.87
N GLU A 259 -11.46 18.21 -3.94
CA GLU A 259 -10.80 19.06 -4.94
C GLU A 259 -9.29 19.22 -4.70
N LEU A 260 -8.84 19.06 -3.46
CA LEU A 260 -7.42 19.10 -3.07
C LEU A 260 -6.71 17.76 -3.32
N VAL A 261 -7.39 16.63 -3.17
CA VAL A 261 -6.85 15.28 -3.43
C VAL A 261 -6.70 15.00 -4.93
N THR A 262 -7.49 15.64 -5.79
CA THR A 262 -7.43 15.51 -7.26
C THR A 262 -6.38 16.43 -7.91
N ARG A 263 -5.93 17.49 -7.23
CA ARG A 263 -5.03 18.52 -7.79
C ARG A 263 -3.56 18.10 -8.03
N PRO A 264 -2.89 17.32 -7.15
CA PRO A 264 -1.48 16.98 -7.36
C PRO A 264 -1.26 16.06 -8.57
N LEU A 265 -2.18 15.12 -8.80
CA LEU A 265 -2.18 14.24 -9.97
C LEU A 265 -2.43 15.03 -11.26
N ALA A 266 -3.37 15.99 -11.25
CA ALA A 266 -3.68 16.77 -12.43
C ALA A 266 -2.55 17.75 -12.79
N LYS A 267 -1.92 18.43 -11.83
CA LYS A 267 -0.89 19.44 -12.16
C LYS A 267 0.39 18.79 -12.67
N GLY A 268 0.89 17.75 -11.99
CA GLY A 268 2.12 17.06 -12.42
C GLY A 268 1.96 16.27 -13.74
N LEU A 269 0.77 15.70 -13.98
CA LEU A 269 0.48 14.99 -15.23
C LEU A 269 0.20 15.97 -16.38
N MET A 270 -0.53 17.07 -16.15
CA MET A 270 -0.82 18.08 -17.18
C MET A 270 0.40 18.94 -17.53
N GLU A 271 1.31 19.20 -16.59
CA GLU A 271 2.58 19.88 -16.89
C GLU A 271 3.51 18.97 -17.71
N LYS A 272 3.54 17.66 -17.43
CA LYS A 272 4.27 16.68 -18.27
C LYS A 272 3.65 16.47 -19.65
N LEU A 273 2.32 16.54 -19.77
CA LEU A 273 1.62 16.43 -21.05
C LEU A 273 1.64 17.71 -21.89
N ARG A 274 1.95 18.88 -21.30
CA ARG A 274 2.12 20.16 -22.00
C ARG A 274 3.57 20.47 -22.40
N GLY A 275 4.53 19.71 -21.89
CA GLY A 275 5.96 19.83 -22.18
C GLY A 275 6.49 18.82 -23.21
N GLN A 276 5.60 18.06 -23.86
CA GLN A 276 5.85 17.26 -25.06
C GLN A 276 5.20 17.95 -26.26
#